data_AF-A0A9C7Q1Y1-F1
#
_entry.id   AF-A0A9C7Q1Y1-F1
#
_cell.length_a   1.000
_cell.length_b   1.000
_cell.length_c   1.000
_cell.angle_alpha   90.00
_cell.angle_beta   90.00
_cell.angle_gamma   90.00
#
_symmetry.space_group_name_H-M   'P 1'
#
loop_
_entity.id
_entity.type
_entity.pdbx_description
1 polymer ?
#
loop_
_entity_poly.entity_id
_entity_poly.type
_entity_poly.pdbx_seq_one_letter_code
_entity_poly.pdbx_strand_id
1 'polypeptide(L)'
;MIVIDALFFLFFFSFIPISWFIDATALGFSSWPPIVTKNIVAWWVRLCDPLLGNPPLWFRAMTWFEVIVYPFFCAASCVAIYRGLGKSHWIRIPAIVFASIVGYSFLFIAAEYMFGKYKNPAPWIFTSVYVPYFIIPILFAYRTYHPSRRISSGKKRASRESKTWSTDSAKTRQAKRSSSGTLSSSQSVQEENVIASVDEPRRLRSRDTLKKPLRT
;
A
#
# COMPACT_ATOMS: atom_id res chain seq x y z
N MET A 1 14.30 6.14 -3.76
CA MET A 1 12.91 5.74 -3.47
C MET A 1 12.01 5.79 -4.70
N ILE A 2 12.08 6.83 -5.53
CA ILE A 2 11.26 6.93 -6.77
C ILE A 2 11.52 5.80 -7.78
N VAL A 3 12.77 5.38 -7.98
CA VAL A 3 13.11 4.35 -8.99
C VAL A 3 12.46 2.99 -8.69
N ILE A 4 12.51 2.54 -7.43
CA ILE A 4 11.90 1.27 -7.02
C ILE A 4 10.38 1.31 -7.17
N ASP A 5 9.76 2.41 -6.72
CA ASP A 5 8.31 2.60 -6.83
C ASP A 5 7.89 2.66 -8.33
N ALA A 6 8.71 3.24 -9.21
CA ALA A 6 8.49 3.25 -10.66
C ALA A 6 8.63 1.85 -11.30
N LEU A 7 9.59 1.04 -10.85
CA LEU A 7 9.73 -0.35 -11.29
C LEU A 7 8.48 -1.16 -10.94
N PHE A 8 7.98 -1.05 -9.70
CA PHE A 8 6.73 -1.70 -9.32
C PHE A 8 5.54 -1.19 -10.14
N PHE A 9 5.49 0.12 -10.40
CA PHE A 9 4.42 0.69 -11.21
C PHE A 9 4.42 0.10 -12.62
N LEU A 10 5.57 0.10 -13.29
CA LEU A 10 5.71 -0.45 -14.65
C LEU A 10 5.36 -1.93 -14.68
N PHE A 11 5.81 -2.70 -13.69
CA PHE A 11 5.47 -4.11 -13.56
C PHE A 11 3.95 -4.32 -13.48
N PHE A 12 3.27 -3.74 -12.48
CA PHE A 12 1.82 -3.92 -12.32
C PHE A 12 1.02 -3.35 -13.48
N PHE A 13 1.47 -2.23 -14.06
CA PHE A 13 0.83 -1.63 -15.23
C PHE A 13 0.93 -2.56 -16.45
N SER A 14 2.10 -3.15 -16.69
CA SER A 14 2.30 -4.10 -17.79
C SER A 14 1.56 -5.42 -17.59
N PHE A 15 1.33 -5.83 -16.33
CA PHE A 15 0.66 -7.08 -16.02
C PHE A 15 -0.83 -7.08 -16.42
N ILE A 16 -1.49 -5.91 -16.39
CA ILE A 16 -2.91 -5.77 -16.78
C ILE A 16 -3.15 -6.24 -18.23
N PRO A 17 -2.48 -5.68 -19.26
CA PRO A 17 -2.66 -6.14 -20.64
C PRO A 17 -2.11 -7.56 -20.84
N ILE A 18 -1.05 -7.96 -20.14
CA ILE A 18 -0.55 -9.35 -20.23
C ILE A 18 -1.65 -10.33 -19.82
N SER A 19 -2.32 -10.09 -18.68
CA SER A 19 -3.36 -10.98 -18.20
C SER A 19 -4.58 -11.06 -19.15
N TRP A 20 -5.05 -9.92 -19.65
CA TRP A 20 -6.21 -9.90 -20.54
C TRP A 20 -5.96 -10.37 -21.97
N PHE A 21 -4.74 -10.19 -22.49
CA PHE A 21 -4.43 -10.58 -23.87
C PHE A 21 -3.71 -11.92 -23.94
N ILE A 22 -2.77 -12.22 -23.04
CA ILE A 22 -1.95 -13.44 -23.07
C ILE A 22 -2.59 -14.54 -22.22
N ASP A 23 -2.88 -14.31 -20.93
CA ASP A 23 -3.36 -15.39 -20.06
C ASP A 23 -4.78 -15.82 -20.44
N ALA A 24 -5.64 -14.86 -20.79
CA ALA A 24 -7.00 -15.13 -21.28
C ALA A 24 -7.06 -16.06 -22.50
N THR A 25 -5.95 -16.23 -23.24
CA THR A 25 -5.90 -17.19 -24.36
C THR A 25 -6.09 -18.64 -23.91
N ALA A 26 -5.66 -18.98 -22.69
CA ALA A 26 -5.83 -20.32 -22.13
C ALA A 26 -7.30 -20.63 -21.79
N LEU A 27 -8.19 -19.64 -21.78
CA LEU A 27 -9.63 -19.85 -21.51
C LEU A 27 -10.38 -20.39 -22.74
N GLY A 28 -9.83 -20.20 -23.95
CA GLY A 28 -10.36 -20.78 -25.18
C GLY A 28 -11.64 -20.14 -25.70
N PHE A 29 -11.77 -18.81 -25.59
CA PHE A 29 -12.92 -18.10 -26.16
C PHE A 29 -12.94 -18.20 -27.70
N SER A 30 -14.13 -18.34 -28.29
CA SER A 30 -14.26 -18.56 -29.74
C SER A 30 -13.78 -17.38 -30.59
N SER A 31 -14.01 -16.15 -30.14
CA SER A 31 -13.77 -14.92 -30.92
C SER A 31 -12.60 -14.07 -30.39
N TRP A 32 -11.97 -14.50 -29.30
CA TRP A 32 -10.86 -13.81 -28.63
C TRP A 32 -9.81 -14.86 -28.28
N PRO A 33 -8.50 -14.65 -28.55
CA PRO A 33 -7.79 -13.39 -28.78
C PRO A 33 -7.56 -13.02 -30.27
N PRO A 34 -7.04 -11.80 -30.56
CA PRO A 34 -6.60 -11.39 -31.89
C PRO A 34 -5.54 -12.33 -32.51
N ILE A 35 -5.46 -12.36 -33.84
CA ILE A 35 -4.54 -13.26 -34.56
C ILE A 35 -3.07 -13.05 -34.19
N VAL A 36 -2.65 -11.80 -33.97
CA VAL A 36 -1.29 -11.45 -33.56
C VAL A 36 -0.95 -12.11 -32.23
N THR A 37 -1.87 -12.04 -31.26
CA THR A 37 -1.73 -12.67 -29.95
C THR A 37 -1.67 -14.18 -30.06
N LYS A 38 -2.51 -14.80 -30.90
CA LYS A 38 -2.45 -16.27 -31.15
C LYS A 38 -1.08 -16.70 -31.65
N ASN A 39 -0.47 -15.94 -32.56
CA ASN A 39 0.83 -16.26 -33.12
C ASN A 39 1.94 -16.14 -32.06
N ILE A 40 1.90 -15.10 -31.22
CA ILE A 40 2.85 -14.91 -30.11
C ILE A 40 2.72 -16.07 -29.11
N VAL A 41 1.50 -16.41 -28.70
CA VAL A 41 1.26 -17.51 -27.75
C VAL A 41 1.67 -18.84 -28.37
N ALA A 42 1.34 -19.11 -29.63
CA ALA A 42 1.73 -20.35 -30.31
C ALA A 42 3.25 -20.51 -30.39
N TRP A 43 3.98 -19.41 -30.61
CA TRP A 43 5.44 -19.41 -30.54
C TRP A 43 5.95 -19.73 -29.12
N TRP A 44 5.38 -19.09 -28.11
CA TRP A 44 5.75 -19.33 -26.70
C TRP A 44 5.47 -20.76 -26.25
N VAL A 45 4.33 -21.32 -26.67
CA VAL A 45 3.92 -22.69 -26.37
C VAL A 45 4.92 -23.71 -26.92
N ARG A 46 5.41 -23.47 -28.15
CA ARG A 46 6.42 -24.34 -28.77
C ARG A 46 7.79 -24.17 -28.11
N LEU A 47 8.10 -22.98 -27.60
CA LEU A 47 9.39 -22.68 -27.00
C LEU A 47 9.54 -23.28 -25.60
N CYS A 48 8.58 -23.02 -24.70
CA CYS A 48 8.75 -23.34 -23.28
C CYS A 48 7.47 -23.55 -22.47
N ASP A 49 6.28 -23.27 -22.98
CA ASP A 49 5.04 -23.39 -22.17
C ASP A 49 3.96 -24.25 -22.85
N PRO A 50 4.05 -25.59 -22.78
CA PRO A 50 3.03 -26.46 -23.35
C PRO A 50 1.67 -26.36 -22.63
N LEU A 51 1.64 -25.81 -21.41
CA LEU A 51 0.43 -25.72 -20.59
C LEU A 51 -0.55 -24.69 -21.16
N LEU A 52 -0.04 -23.57 -21.69
CA LEU A 52 -0.88 -22.59 -22.41
C LEU A 52 -1.50 -23.18 -23.69
N GLY A 53 -0.84 -24.15 -24.33
CA GLY A 53 -1.29 -24.71 -25.60
C GLY A 53 -2.45 -25.69 -25.46
N ASN A 54 -2.44 -26.51 -24.41
CA ASN A 54 -3.50 -27.46 -24.12
C ASN A 54 -3.84 -27.43 -22.62
N PRO A 55 -4.53 -26.35 -22.18
CA PRO A 55 -4.68 -26.05 -20.77
C PRO A 55 -5.64 -27.04 -20.08
N PRO A 56 -5.18 -27.81 -19.07
CA PRO A 56 -6.06 -28.69 -18.31
C PRO A 56 -7.08 -27.89 -17.50
N LEU A 57 -8.16 -28.54 -17.05
CA LEU A 57 -9.27 -27.87 -16.36
C LEU A 57 -8.82 -27.06 -15.14
N TRP A 58 -7.92 -27.62 -14.32
CA TRP A 58 -7.39 -26.93 -13.14
C TRP A 58 -6.65 -25.64 -13.52
N PHE A 59 -5.89 -25.66 -14.61
CA PHE A 59 -5.14 -24.49 -15.08
C PHE A 59 -6.10 -23.43 -15.60
N ARG A 60 -7.11 -23.82 -16.39
CA ARG A 60 -8.16 -22.91 -16.86
C ARG A 60 -8.91 -22.25 -15.70
N ALA A 61 -9.20 -23.00 -14.64
CA ALA A 61 -9.83 -22.45 -13.43
C ALA A 61 -8.94 -21.43 -12.72
N MET A 62 -7.63 -21.70 -12.62
CA MET A 62 -6.65 -20.73 -12.09
C MET A 62 -6.57 -19.48 -12.97
N THR A 63 -6.50 -19.65 -14.30
CA THR A 63 -6.47 -18.55 -15.26
C THR A 63 -7.72 -17.67 -15.18
N TRP A 64 -8.89 -18.26 -14.96
CA TRP A 64 -10.12 -17.48 -14.72
C TRP A 64 -9.98 -16.52 -13.54
N PHE A 65 -9.42 -17.02 -12.44
CA PHE A 65 -9.16 -16.20 -11.26
C PHE A 65 -8.12 -15.12 -11.55
N GLU A 66 -7.04 -15.44 -12.26
CA GLU A 66 -6.01 -14.50 -12.66
C GLU A 66 -6.57 -13.36 -13.52
N VAL A 67 -7.25 -13.68 -14.62
CA VAL A 67 -7.85 -12.71 -15.56
C VAL A 67 -8.86 -11.78 -14.88
N ILE A 68 -9.57 -12.27 -13.86
CA ILE A 68 -10.60 -11.50 -13.14
C ILE A 68 -10.03 -10.75 -11.95
N VAL A 69 -9.10 -11.31 -11.17
CA VAL A 69 -8.68 -10.72 -9.89
C VAL A 69 -7.39 -9.95 -10.02
N TYR A 70 -6.43 -10.45 -10.79
CA TYR A 70 -5.09 -9.86 -10.85
C TYR A 70 -5.10 -8.46 -11.47
N PRO A 71 -5.81 -8.19 -12.60
CA PRO A 71 -5.88 -6.85 -13.18
C PRO A 71 -6.43 -5.79 -12.21
N PHE A 72 -7.44 -6.13 -11.39
CA PHE A 72 -8.00 -5.19 -10.41
C PHE A 72 -7.01 -4.91 -9.29
N PHE A 73 -6.31 -5.94 -8.78
CA PHE A 73 -5.25 -5.74 -7.81
C PHE A 73 -4.08 -4.92 -8.39
N CYS A 74 -3.69 -5.17 -9.64
CA CYS A 74 -2.64 -4.43 -10.33
C CYS A 74 -3.02 -2.95 -10.47
N ALA A 75 -4.25 -2.66 -10.91
CA ALA A 75 -4.77 -1.29 -11.01
C ALA A 75 -4.79 -0.60 -9.64
N ALA A 76 -5.28 -1.29 -8.61
CA ALA A 76 -5.26 -0.83 -7.22
C ALA A 76 -3.83 -0.51 -6.73
N SER A 77 -2.86 -1.35 -7.08
CA SER A 77 -1.44 -1.15 -6.76
C SER A 77 -0.85 0.06 -7.48
N CYS A 78 -1.15 0.25 -8.76
CA CYS A 78 -0.76 1.45 -9.52
C CYS A 78 -1.29 2.73 -8.85
N VAL A 79 -2.55 2.74 -8.43
CA VAL A 79 -3.14 3.87 -7.68
C VAL A 79 -2.45 4.08 -6.34
N ALA A 80 -2.16 3.01 -5.60
CA ALA A 80 -1.47 3.07 -4.31
C ALA A 80 -0.05 3.64 -4.45
N ILE A 81 0.68 3.25 -5.52
CA ILE A 81 2.00 3.76 -5.88
C ILE A 81 1.93 5.24 -6.25
N TYR A 82 1.01 5.62 -7.14
CA TYR A 82 0.84 6.99 -7.59
C TYR A 82 0.53 7.96 -6.43
N ARG A 83 -0.35 7.55 -5.50
CA ARG A 83 -0.67 8.32 -4.28
C ARG A 83 0.44 8.30 -3.22
N GLY A 84 1.40 7.39 -3.40
CA GLY A 84 2.51 7.10 -2.49
C GLY A 84 2.18 5.98 -1.49
N LEU A 85 2.97 4.90 -1.52
CA LEU A 85 2.80 3.72 -0.65
C LEU A 85 2.66 4.04 0.84
N GLY A 86 3.37 5.06 1.33
CA GLY A 86 3.34 5.45 2.73
C GLY A 86 2.00 6.01 3.21
N LYS A 87 1.11 6.44 2.29
CA LYS A 87 -0.25 6.92 2.60
C LYS A 87 -1.31 5.86 2.33
N SER A 88 -1.00 4.85 1.51
CA SER A 88 -1.91 3.83 1.04
C SER A 88 -1.85 2.57 1.92
N HIS A 89 -2.20 2.68 3.20
CA HIS A 89 -2.10 1.54 4.13
C HIS A 89 -3.04 0.37 3.79
N TRP A 90 -4.10 0.64 3.03
CA TRP A 90 -5.09 -0.34 2.59
C TRP A 90 -4.51 -1.42 1.65
N ILE A 91 -3.42 -1.15 0.92
CA ILE A 91 -2.84 -2.11 -0.04
C ILE A 91 -2.02 -3.22 0.63
N ARG A 92 -1.69 -3.10 1.92
CA ARG A 92 -0.78 -4.01 2.63
C ARG A 92 -1.28 -5.46 2.67
N ILE A 93 -2.49 -5.65 3.19
CA ILE A 93 -3.09 -6.99 3.32
C ILE A 93 -3.37 -7.58 1.92
N PRO A 94 -3.99 -6.83 0.98
CA PRO A 94 -4.15 -7.30 -0.39
C PRO A 94 -2.82 -7.70 -1.05
N ALA A 95 -1.72 -6.98 -0.82
CA ALA A 95 -0.43 -7.31 -1.41
C ALA A 95 0.14 -8.63 -0.89
N ILE A 96 -0.01 -8.93 0.40
CA ILE A 96 0.41 -10.22 0.99
C ILE A 96 -0.44 -11.37 0.43
N VAL A 97 -1.76 -11.17 0.35
CA VAL A 97 -2.68 -12.16 -0.23
C VAL A 97 -2.32 -12.42 -1.69
N PHE A 98 -2.14 -11.36 -2.49
CA PHE A 98 -1.76 -11.47 -3.89
C PHE A 98 -0.43 -12.22 -4.06
N ALA A 99 0.62 -11.87 -3.31
CA ALA A 99 1.90 -12.56 -3.37
C ALA A 99 1.77 -14.05 -3.00
N SER A 100 0.89 -14.39 -2.05
CA SER A 100 0.64 -15.77 -1.65
C SER A 100 -0.06 -16.57 -2.76
N ILE A 101 -1.07 -15.98 -3.41
CA ILE A 101 -1.79 -16.63 -4.52
C ILE A 101 -0.85 -16.83 -5.71
N VAL A 102 -0.10 -15.80 -6.11
CA VAL A 102 0.91 -15.91 -7.18
C VAL A 102 1.94 -17.00 -6.86
N GLY A 103 2.40 -17.05 -5.60
CA GLY A 103 3.34 -18.07 -5.17
C GLY A 103 2.79 -19.49 -5.23
N TYR A 104 1.56 -19.68 -4.77
CA TYR A 104 0.87 -20.96 -4.87
C TYR A 104 0.70 -21.39 -6.34
N SER A 105 0.24 -20.50 -7.22
CA SER A 105 0.08 -20.79 -8.65
C SER A 105 1.40 -21.16 -9.31
N PHE A 106 2.49 -20.42 -9.00
CA PHE A 106 3.82 -20.72 -9.52
C PHE A 106 4.30 -22.11 -9.08
N LEU A 107 4.10 -22.48 -7.81
CA LEU A 107 4.47 -23.80 -7.30
C LEU A 107 3.67 -24.92 -7.98
N PHE A 108 2.38 -24.70 -8.25
CA PHE A 108 1.53 -25.66 -8.97
C PHE A 108 2.01 -25.89 -10.40
N ILE A 109 2.32 -24.83 -11.14
CA ILE A 109 2.84 -24.91 -12.50
C ILE A 109 4.21 -25.58 -12.51
N ALA A 110 5.10 -25.20 -11.57
CA ALA A 110 6.41 -25.83 -11.44
C ALA A 110 6.30 -27.33 -11.14
N ALA A 111 5.35 -27.73 -10.27
CA ALA A 111 5.10 -29.14 -9.98
C ALA A 111 4.60 -29.90 -11.21
N GLU A 112 3.68 -29.33 -12.00
CA GLU A 112 3.24 -29.94 -13.27
C GLU A 112 4.41 -30.12 -14.24
N TYR A 113 5.35 -29.18 -14.29
CA TYR A 113 6.51 -29.27 -15.18
C TYR A 113 7.55 -30.29 -14.73
N MET A 114 7.68 -30.53 -13.43
CA MET A 114 8.62 -31.51 -12.88
C MET A 114 8.04 -32.93 -12.88
N PHE A 115 6.78 -33.08 -12.48
CA PHE A 115 6.16 -34.38 -12.18
C PHE A 115 4.96 -34.72 -13.06
N GLY A 116 4.37 -33.71 -13.70
CA GLY A 116 3.14 -33.83 -14.46
C GLY A 116 3.32 -34.34 -15.88
N LYS A 117 2.21 -34.30 -16.62
CA LYS A 117 2.14 -34.77 -18.00
C LYS A 117 2.75 -33.76 -18.96
N TYR A 118 2.66 -32.47 -18.63
CA TYR A 118 3.12 -31.38 -19.48
C TYR A 118 4.56 -30.98 -19.14
N LYS A 119 5.53 -31.87 -19.40
CA LYS A 119 6.94 -31.57 -19.14
C LYS A 119 7.42 -30.37 -19.96
N ASN A 120 8.18 -29.49 -19.32
CA ASN A 120 8.69 -28.29 -19.95
C ASN A 120 9.91 -28.61 -20.85
N PRO A 121 9.90 -28.24 -22.14
CA PRO A 121 11.04 -28.47 -23.04
C PRO A 121 12.26 -27.61 -22.72
N ALA A 122 12.07 -26.46 -22.05
CA ALA A 122 13.11 -25.49 -21.72
C ALA A 122 12.89 -24.89 -20.31
N PRO A 123 13.11 -25.67 -19.23
CA PRO A 123 12.82 -25.25 -17.86
C PRO A 123 13.61 -24.02 -17.41
N TRP A 124 14.83 -23.82 -17.94
CA TRP A 124 15.65 -22.64 -17.63
C TRP A 124 15.07 -21.36 -18.21
N ILE A 125 14.56 -21.41 -19.44
CA ILE A 125 13.91 -20.27 -20.10
C ILE A 125 12.64 -19.91 -19.34
N PHE A 126 11.80 -20.91 -19.06
CA PHE A 126 10.60 -20.72 -18.24
C PHE A 126 10.95 -20.10 -16.88
N THR A 127 11.87 -20.69 -16.14
CA THR A 127 12.24 -20.18 -14.82
C THR A 127 12.74 -18.73 -14.92
N SER A 128 13.60 -18.40 -15.88
CA SER A 128 14.13 -17.03 -16.04
C SER A 128 13.05 -15.98 -16.32
N VAL A 129 12.01 -16.34 -17.08
CA VAL A 129 10.93 -15.42 -17.45
C VAL A 129 9.88 -15.31 -16.36
N TYR A 130 9.54 -16.40 -15.67
CA TYR A 130 8.45 -16.43 -14.68
C TYR A 130 8.92 -16.09 -13.26
N VAL A 131 10.19 -16.31 -12.91
CA VAL A 131 10.74 -15.96 -11.57
C VAL A 131 10.55 -14.47 -11.22
N PRO A 132 10.78 -13.50 -12.12
CA PRO A 132 10.48 -12.09 -11.83
C PRO A 132 9.02 -11.86 -11.40
N TYR A 133 8.07 -12.55 -12.01
CA TYR A 133 6.65 -12.45 -11.66
C TYR A 133 6.33 -13.04 -10.28
N PHE A 134 7.17 -13.94 -9.76
CA PHE A 134 7.08 -14.44 -8.40
C PHE A 134 7.79 -13.52 -7.39
N ILE A 135 9.00 -13.05 -7.71
CA ILE A 135 9.83 -12.25 -6.81
C ILE A 135 9.24 -10.84 -6.61
N ILE A 136 8.78 -10.18 -7.68
CA ILE A 136 8.32 -8.79 -7.61
C ILE A 136 7.11 -8.62 -6.67
N PRO A 137 6.06 -9.46 -6.71
CA PRO A 137 4.96 -9.40 -5.75
C PRO A 137 5.40 -9.58 -4.29
N ILE A 138 6.38 -10.45 -4.02
CA ILE A 138 6.92 -10.65 -2.67
C ILE A 138 7.65 -9.39 -2.20
N LEU A 139 8.51 -8.82 -3.05
CA LEU A 139 9.21 -7.57 -2.74
C LEU A 139 8.23 -6.41 -2.55
N PHE A 140 7.15 -6.36 -3.33
CA PHE A 140 6.11 -5.35 -3.17
C PHE A 140 5.34 -5.51 -1.86
N ALA A 141 4.97 -6.73 -1.48
CA ALA A 141 4.35 -7.03 -0.19
C ALA A 141 5.27 -6.61 0.97
N TYR A 142 6.55 -6.96 0.91
CA TYR A 142 7.54 -6.52 1.90
C TYR A 142 7.65 -4.99 1.99
N ARG A 143 7.71 -4.32 0.84
CA ARG A 143 7.83 -2.86 0.75
C ARG A 143 6.62 -2.10 1.26
N THR A 144 5.41 -2.65 1.08
CA THR A 144 4.16 -2.06 1.59
C THR A 144 4.01 -2.27 3.10
N TYR A 145 4.51 -3.40 3.62
CA TYR A 145 4.54 -3.69 5.05
C TYR A 145 5.57 -2.84 5.80
N HIS A 146 6.74 -2.61 5.21
CA HIS A 146 7.78 -1.70 5.72
C HIS A 146 7.84 -0.41 4.90
N PRO A 147 6.86 0.50 5.00
CA PRO A 147 6.93 1.76 4.28
C PRO A 147 8.13 2.54 4.79
N SER A 148 9.04 2.88 3.89
CA SER A 148 10.19 3.70 4.27
C SER A 148 9.67 5.02 4.85
N ARG A 149 10.05 5.32 6.09
CA ARG A 149 9.73 6.60 6.73
C ARG A 149 10.33 7.68 5.84
N ARG A 150 9.51 8.49 5.20
CA ARG A 150 10.00 9.74 4.60
C ARG A 150 10.65 10.50 5.73
N ILE A 151 11.96 10.71 5.66
CA ILE A 151 12.69 11.58 6.58
C ILE A 151 12.08 12.97 6.41
N SER A 152 11.11 13.32 7.24
CA SER A 152 10.47 14.64 7.25
C SER A 152 11.30 15.66 8.04
N SER A 153 12.62 15.47 8.15
CA SER A 153 13.46 16.18 9.11
C SER A 153 13.72 17.65 8.77
N GLY A 154 13.46 18.12 7.54
CA GLY A 154 13.77 19.50 7.15
C GLY A 154 12.67 20.53 7.45
N LYS A 155 11.39 20.20 7.25
CA LYS A 155 10.34 21.25 7.17
C LYS A 155 9.65 21.54 8.51
N LYS A 156 9.54 20.55 9.39
CA LYS A 156 8.97 20.75 10.74
C LYS A 156 9.93 21.44 11.69
N ARG A 157 11.25 21.27 11.52
CA ARG A 157 12.26 21.90 12.37
C ARG A 157 12.40 23.40 12.07
N ALA A 158 12.43 23.78 10.79
CA ALA A 158 12.42 25.20 10.38
C ALA A 158 11.16 25.95 10.83
N SER A 159 9.97 25.32 10.79
CA SER A 159 8.73 25.92 11.29
C SER A 159 8.67 26.02 12.82
N ARG A 160 9.40 25.16 13.53
CA ARG A 160 9.45 25.18 15.00
C ARG A 160 10.48 26.20 15.47
N GLU A 161 11.65 26.26 14.82
CA GLU A 161 12.71 27.25 15.04
C GLU A 161 12.23 28.68 14.72
N SER A 162 11.47 28.88 13.64
CA SER A 162 10.90 30.21 13.32
C SER A 162 9.83 30.65 14.32
N LYS A 163 9.03 29.72 14.85
CA LYS A 163 8.05 30.02 15.91
C LYS A 163 8.72 30.32 17.25
N THR A 164 9.75 29.57 17.64
CA THR A 164 10.51 29.86 18.87
C THR A 164 11.25 31.19 18.80
N TRP A 165 11.84 31.53 17.64
CA TRP A 165 12.55 32.80 17.47
C TRP A 165 11.61 34.01 17.51
N SER A 166 10.38 33.88 17.00
CA SER A 166 9.39 34.97 17.09
C SER A 166 8.84 35.16 18.51
N THR A 167 8.64 34.07 19.26
CA THR A 167 8.18 34.16 20.66
C THR A 167 9.24 34.72 21.61
N ASP A 168 10.52 34.36 21.41
CA ASP A 168 11.61 34.90 22.24
C ASP A 168 11.92 36.36 21.91
N SER A 169 11.82 36.75 20.64
CA SER A 169 11.96 38.15 20.22
C SER A 169 10.83 39.04 20.75
N ALA A 170 9.59 38.51 20.82
CA ALA A 170 8.45 39.22 21.39
C ALA A 170 8.59 39.43 22.91
N LYS A 171 9.01 38.39 23.65
CA LYS A 171 9.26 38.48 25.11
C LYS A 171 10.39 39.45 25.44
N THR A 172 11.47 39.45 24.67
CA THR A 172 12.62 40.35 24.88
C THR A 172 12.25 41.82 24.65
N ARG A 173 11.38 42.11 23.66
CA ARG A 173 10.87 43.47 23.43
C ARG A 173 9.91 43.95 24.52
N GLN A 174 9.13 43.05 25.12
CA GLN A 174 8.18 43.39 26.17
C GLN A 174 8.88 43.64 27.52
N ALA A 175 9.92 42.86 27.84
CA ALA A 175 10.76 43.08 29.03
C ALA A 175 11.50 44.43 28.99
N LYS A 176 12.00 44.85 27.81
CA LYS A 176 12.69 46.14 27.64
C LYS A 176 11.76 47.36 27.69
N ARG A 177 10.46 47.17 27.46
CA ARG A 177 9.44 48.22 27.57
C ARG A 177 8.94 48.41 29.01
N SER A 178 8.98 47.34 29.82
CA SER A 178 8.58 47.36 31.23
C SER A 178 9.60 48.02 32.16
N SER A 179 10.87 48.21 31.73
CA SER A 179 11.91 48.79 32.57
C SER A 179 12.16 50.29 32.33
N SER A 180 11.35 50.96 31.49
CA SER A 180 11.57 52.35 31.09
C SER A 180 10.44 53.31 31.50
N GLY A 181 9.68 52.98 32.53
CA GLY A 181 8.67 53.91 33.03
C GLY A 181 8.17 53.52 34.41
N THR A 182 8.80 54.07 35.46
CA THR A 182 8.11 54.50 36.68
C THR A 182 9.09 55.23 37.60
N LEU A 183 8.93 56.54 37.69
CA LEU A 183 9.34 57.34 38.84
C LEU A 183 8.15 58.21 39.21
N SER A 184 7.72 58.04 40.46
CA SER A 184 6.88 58.93 41.27
C SER A 184 5.37 58.62 41.44
N SER A 185 5.06 58.39 42.73
CA SER A 185 3.93 58.92 43.51
C SER A 185 2.63 58.12 43.65
N SER A 186 2.54 57.44 44.81
CA SER A 186 1.58 57.60 45.93
C SER A 186 0.07 57.78 45.73
N GLN A 187 -0.68 57.17 46.69
CA GLN A 187 -2.10 57.28 47.10
C GLN A 187 -3.02 56.19 46.50
N SER A 188 -4.07 55.64 47.13
CA SER A 188 -4.65 55.64 48.49
C SER A 188 -5.81 54.61 48.49
N VAL A 189 -6.01 53.88 49.59
CA VAL A 189 -7.25 53.43 50.29
C VAL A 189 -8.59 53.17 49.53
N GLN A 190 -9.33 52.15 50.04
CA GLN A 190 -10.78 51.78 49.87
C GLN A 190 -11.16 51.03 48.56
N GLU A 191 -12.09 50.07 48.47
CA GLU A 191 -13.22 49.58 49.30
C GLU A 191 -13.62 48.19 48.72
N GLU A 192 -13.83 47.16 49.54
CA GLU A 192 -15.12 46.52 49.86
C GLU A 192 -16.08 46.10 48.70
N ASN A 193 -16.41 44.81 48.71
CA ASN A 193 -17.72 44.20 48.47
C ASN A 193 -18.24 43.79 47.07
N VAL A 194 -18.66 42.51 47.04
CA VAL A 194 -20.00 42.01 46.67
C VAL A 194 -20.24 41.35 45.29
N ILE A 195 -20.32 40.00 45.37
CA ILE A 195 -21.41 39.09 44.96
C ILE A 195 -21.63 38.68 43.48
N ALA A 196 -21.75 37.34 43.35
CA ALA A 196 -22.46 36.49 42.37
C ALA A 196 -21.89 36.44 40.94
N SER A 197 -21.77 35.26 40.32
CA SER A 197 -22.91 34.40 40.01
C SER A 197 -22.43 33.07 39.36
N VAL A 198 -22.88 31.94 39.94
CA VAL A 198 -23.53 30.80 39.25
C VAL A 198 -22.72 30.02 38.19
N ASP A 199 -22.26 28.80 38.51
CA ASP A 199 -22.92 27.52 38.13
C ASP A 199 -22.07 26.29 38.50
N GLU A 200 -22.69 25.35 39.21
CA GLU A 200 -22.27 23.96 39.49
C GLU A 200 -23.07 23.03 38.51
N PRO A 201 -23.07 21.67 38.57
CA PRO A 201 -22.11 20.64 38.99
C PRO A 201 -21.99 19.47 37.96
N ARG A 202 -21.33 18.37 38.38
CA ARG A 202 -21.52 16.94 37.95
C ARG A 202 -20.66 16.39 36.82
N ARG A 203 -20.28 15.11 36.80
CA ARG A 203 -20.29 13.99 37.76
C ARG A 203 -19.47 12.85 37.13
N LEU A 204 -18.81 12.09 38.01
CA LEU A 204 -18.74 10.63 38.02
C LEU A 204 -18.08 9.90 36.84
N ARG A 205 -16.78 9.71 37.05
CA ARG A 205 -16.09 8.42 36.92
C ARG A 205 -16.94 7.27 37.50
N SER A 206 -17.43 6.38 36.64
CA SER A 206 -17.81 5.01 37.04
C SER A 206 -17.10 4.01 36.14
N ARG A 207 -16.30 3.19 36.81
CA ARG A 207 -15.63 1.99 36.34
C ARG A 207 -16.54 0.81 36.69
N ASP A 208 -16.39 -0.26 35.92
CA ASP A 208 -16.77 -1.64 36.23
C ASP A 208 -18.24 -2.05 36.01
N THR A 209 -18.49 -2.90 35.01
CA THR A 209 -18.70 -4.37 35.21
C THR A 209 -19.57 -5.03 34.11
N LEU A 210 -19.10 -6.19 33.66
CA LEU A 210 -19.85 -7.40 33.29
C LEU A 210 -20.95 -7.36 32.20
N LYS A 211 -20.73 -8.11 31.10
CA LYS A 211 -21.23 -9.50 30.96
C LYS A 211 -20.75 -10.20 29.69
N LYS A 212 -20.48 -11.50 29.85
CA LYS A 212 -20.06 -12.52 28.87
C LYS A 212 -21.32 -13.25 28.29
N PRO A 213 -21.17 -14.29 27.43
CA PRO A 213 -21.96 -14.54 26.22
C PRO A 213 -23.18 -15.46 26.41
N LEU A 214 -24.00 -15.59 25.36
CA LEU A 214 -24.97 -16.70 25.21
C LEU A 214 -24.95 -17.27 23.79
N ARG A 215 -24.76 -18.60 23.76
CA ARG A 215 -25.07 -19.53 22.66
C ARG A 215 -26.56 -19.48 22.33
N THR A 216 -26.86 -19.68 21.05
CA THR A 216 -27.87 -20.63 20.56
C THR A 216 -27.41 -21.11 19.19
#